data_AF-A0A9Q3IKY0-F1
#
_entry.id   AF-A0A9Q3IKY0-F1
#
_cell.length_a   1.000
_cell.length_b   1.000
_cell.length_c   1.000
_cell.angle_alpha   90.00
_cell.angle_beta   90.00
_cell.angle_gamma   90.00
#
_symmetry.space_group_name_H-M   'P 1'
#
loop_
_entity.id
_entity.type
_entity.pdbx_description
1 polymer ?
#
loop_
_entity_poly.entity_id
_entity_poly.type
_entity_poly.pdbx_seq_one_letter_code
_entity_poly.pdbx_strand_id
1 'polypeptide(L)'
;MKSSDKRRMELQEFQEFVDVEVHRMLHPAQTRWLSLREVVQRMLEQWDALRLFFTQKWMEERLVTAELIFQGLHDPFMKMYCNFLDWVIPKFANANQLFQSKGVVVFNVHEKMSDLLRDLLKAYMMRDYVARTLLAAVNPRDERHFLSLSQMYLGAGVMVALQTPDIMTRPDRIEEFRKRCRNFLITGCAAIQARYDFKSEIMSTLLPLFAPGWASSAAGRTQVPSLIPYLHLVSRLAPADPHKLDDEWRACRGSWTELQSSRRRWRQLLGEGSRMRAGGASRIRLECTVSPSRKRRLRARVCHHV
;
A
#
# COMPACT_ATOMS: atom_id res chain seq x y z
N MET A 1 32.03 -2.63 -12.69
CA MET A 1 31.11 -1.68 -12.01
C MET A 1 31.78 -0.30 -11.80
N LYS A 2 32.54 0.22 -12.79
CA LYS A 2 33.32 1.48 -12.69
C LYS A 2 32.63 2.71 -13.32
N SER A 3 31.40 2.60 -13.87
CA SER A 3 30.71 3.71 -14.56
C SER A 3 29.50 4.30 -13.80
N SER A 4 29.43 4.11 -12.47
CA SER A 4 28.33 4.71 -11.69
C SER A 4 28.45 6.24 -11.63
N ASP A 5 29.64 6.77 -11.31
CA ASP A 5 29.76 8.21 -11.05
C ASP A 5 29.82 9.04 -12.32
N LYS A 6 30.44 8.53 -13.40
CA LYS A 6 30.39 9.20 -14.71
C LYS A 6 28.95 9.41 -15.21
N ARG A 7 28.12 8.37 -15.18
CA ARG A 7 26.70 8.47 -15.59
C ARG A 7 25.88 9.38 -14.68
N ARG A 8 26.27 9.51 -13.41
CA ARG A 8 25.62 10.43 -12.47
C ARG A 8 25.96 11.88 -12.79
N MET A 9 27.23 12.16 -13.09
CA MET A 9 27.66 13.49 -13.54
C MET A 9 26.99 13.87 -14.86
N GLU A 10 27.00 12.95 -15.85
CA GLU A 10 26.31 13.18 -17.13
C GLU A 10 24.81 13.44 -16.93
N LEU A 11 24.12 12.71 -16.02
CA LEU A 11 22.71 12.98 -15.72
C LEU A 11 22.51 14.35 -15.05
N GLN A 12 23.40 14.74 -14.14
CA GLN A 12 23.31 16.01 -13.41
C GLN A 12 23.28 17.21 -14.38
N GLU A 13 24.06 17.18 -15.46
CA GLU A 13 24.05 18.24 -16.49
C GLU A 13 22.64 18.45 -17.08
N PHE A 14 21.88 17.38 -17.30
CA PHE A 14 20.48 17.50 -17.76
C PHE A 14 19.52 17.93 -16.67
N GLN A 15 19.79 17.57 -15.41
CA GLN A 15 18.96 18.02 -14.28
C GLN A 15 19.07 19.54 -14.12
N GLU A 16 20.29 20.06 -14.18
CA GLU A 16 20.57 21.49 -14.15
C GLU A 16 20.00 22.20 -15.39
N PHE A 17 20.12 21.60 -16.58
CA PHE A 17 19.57 22.17 -17.82
C PHE A 17 18.04 22.31 -17.80
N VAL A 18 17.32 21.36 -17.20
CA VAL A 18 15.84 21.38 -17.11
C VAL A 18 15.35 22.09 -15.84
N ASP A 19 16.26 22.67 -15.05
CA ASP A 19 15.96 23.36 -13.78
C ASP A 19 15.17 22.46 -12.80
N VAL A 20 15.57 21.19 -12.68
CA VAL A 20 15.05 20.25 -11.67
C VAL A 20 16.08 20.02 -10.58
N GLU A 21 15.63 19.74 -9.36
CA GLU A 21 16.53 19.46 -8.26
C GLU A 21 17.48 18.30 -8.62
N VAL A 22 18.77 18.47 -8.33
CA VAL A 22 19.79 17.45 -8.63
C VAL A 22 19.60 16.27 -7.68
N HIS A 23 19.08 15.17 -8.21
CA HIS A 23 18.76 13.99 -7.44
C HIS A 23 19.46 12.74 -7.96
N ARG A 24 19.94 11.91 -7.03
CA ARG A 24 20.32 10.55 -7.38
C ARG A 24 19.07 9.72 -7.67
N MET A 25 19.06 9.02 -8.80
CA MET A 25 18.00 8.06 -9.10
C MET A 25 17.98 6.92 -8.08
N LEU A 26 16.78 6.66 -7.56
CA LEU A 26 16.54 5.63 -6.56
C LEU A 26 16.36 4.28 -7.25
N HIS A 27 16.98 3.24 -6.69
CA HIS A 27 16.69 1.87 -7.12
C HIS A 27 15.52 1.30 -6.32
N PRO A 28 14.52 0.69 -6.98
CA PRO A 28 13.45 0.01 -6.28
C PRO A 28 14.04 -1.16 -5.49
N ALA A 29 13.96 -1.10 -4.17
CA ALA A 29 14.39 -2.20 -3.32
C ALA A 29 13.31 -3.29 -3.31
N GLN A 30 13.66 -4.49 -3.80
CA GLN A 30 12.74 -5.64 -3.89
C GLN A 30 12.04 -5.98 -2.56
N THR A 31 12.67 -5.68 -1.41
CA THR A 31 12.15 -5.99 -0.07
C THR A 31 11.56 -4.79 0.67
N ARG A 32 11.59 -3.59 0.07
CA ARG A 32 11.25 -2.33 0.75
C ARG A 32 10.27 -1.54 -0.09
N TRP A 33 9.08 -2.09 -0.25
CA TRP A 33 7.99 -1.54 -1.07
C TRP A 33 7.60 -0.08 -0.71
N LEU A 34 7.87 0.41 0.52
CA LEU A 34 7.75 1.84 0.87
C LEU A 34 8.63 2.75 -0.02
N SER A 35 9.78 2.25 -0.46
CA SER A 35 10.67 2.98 -1.37
C SER A 35 10.10 3.09 -2.79
N LEU A 36 9.09 2.28 -3.15
CA LEU A 36 8.52 2.32 -4.49
C LEU A 36 7.77 3.64 -4.74
N ARG A 37 7.12 4.19 -3.71
CA ARG A 37 6.51 5.53 -3.79
C ARG A 37 7.55 6.57 -4.16
N GLU A 38 8.63 6.65 -3.39
CA GLU A 38 9.72 7.61 -3.58
C GLU A 38 10.37 7.45 -4.97
N VAL A 39 10.52 6.20 -5.45
CA VAL A 39 11.04 5.92 -6.79
C VAL A 39 10.11 6.48 -7.87
N VAL A 40 8.80 6.24 -7.79
CA VAL A 40 7.83 6.74 -8.78
C VAL A 40 7.77 8.26 -8.77
N GLN A 41 7.76 8.89 -7.59
CA GLN A 41 7.79 10.34 -7.44
C GLN A 41 9.05 10.93 -8.08
N ARG A 42 10.22 10.35 -7.77
CA ARG A 42 11.48 10.78 -8.36
C ARG A 42 11.52 10.59 -9.87
N MET A 43 10.93 9.52 -10.39
CA MET A 43 10.85 9.29 -11.83
C MET A 43 9.97 10.33 -12.54
N LEU A 44 8.86 10.73 -11.94
CA LEU A 44 7.96 11.76 -12.50
C LEU A 44 8.60 13.15 -12.44
N GLU A 45 9.24 13.48 -11.33
CA GLU A 45 9.97 14.73 -11.11
C GLU A 45 11.12 14.88 -12.12
N GLN A 46 11.89 13.81 -12.33
CA GLN A 46 13.08 13.80 -13.19
C GLN A 46 12.76 13.39 -14.64
N TRP A 47 11.47 13.35 -15.02
CA TRP A 47 11.04 12.73 -16.28
C TRP A 47 11.69 13.37 -17.50
N ASP A 48 11.70 14.70 -17.56
CA ASP A 48 12.19 15.44 -18.72
C ASP A 48 13.73 15.42 -18.81
N ALA A 49 14.42 15.50 -17.67
CA ALA A 49 15.88 15.30 -17.59
C ALA A 49 16.28 13.88 -18.04
N LEU A 50 15.55 12.85 -17.58
CA LEU A 50 15.75 11.47 -18.00
C LEU A 50 15.49 11.30 -19.50
N ARG A 51 14.43 11.94 -20.02
CA ARG A 51 14.10 11.88 -21.45
C ARG A 51 15.25 12.42 -22.29
N LEU A 52 15.81 13.59 -21.95
CA LEU A 52 16.95 14.17 -22.65
C LEU A 52 18.22 13.30 -22.53
N PHE A 53 18.54 12.84 -21.32
CA PHE A 53 19.69 11.97 -21.07
C PHE A 53 19.63 10.70 -21.93
N PHE A 54 18.48 10.02 -21.96
CA PHE A 54 18.33 8.79 -22.75
C PHE A 54 18.19 9.05 -24.25
N THR A 55 17.77 10.24 -24.69
CA THR A 55 17.87 10.65 -26.11
C THR A 55 19.33 10.70 -26.54
N GLN A 56 20.19 11.36 -25.77
CA GLN A 56 21.62 11.41 -26.09
C GLN A 56 22.26 10.01 -26.02
N LYS A 57 21.98 9.24 -24.97
CA LYS A 57 22.55 7.89 -24.82
C LYS A 57 22.10 6.90 -25.89
N TRP A 58 20.87 7.02 -26.38
CA TRP A 58 20.41 6.22 -27.50
C TRP A 58 21.21 6.53 -28.78
N MET A 59 21.47 7.82 -29.05
CA MET A 59 22.27 8.24 -30.20
C MET A 59 23.73 7.79 -30.11
N GLU A 60 24.33 7.81 -28.91
CA GLU A 60 25.74 7.50 -28.68
C GLU A 60 26.06 6.00 -28.52
N GLU A 61 25.35 5.29 -27.63
CA GLU A 61 25.81 4.00 -27.12
C GLU A 61 25.14 2.79 -27.82
N ARG A 62 24.08 3.00 -28.62
CA ARG A 62 23.30 1.97 -29.37
C ARG A 62 23.00 0.67 -28.59
N LEU A 63 22.88 0.77 -27.26
CA LEU A 63 22.54 -0.36 -26.40
C LEU A 63 21.04 -0.65 -26.48
N VAL A 64 20.66 -1.92 -26.63
CA VAL A 64 19.25 -2.37 -26.64
C VAL A 64 18.50 -1.91 -25.38
N THR A 65 19.16 -1.91 -24.22
CA THR A 65 18.56 -1.44 -22.97
C THR A 65 18.29 0.07 -22.99
N ALA A 66 19.19 0.86 -23.59
CA ALA A 66 18.99 2.30 -23.74
C ALA A 66 17.83 2.60 -24.70
N GLU A 67 17.68 1.79 -25.77
CA GLU A 67 16.54 1.86 -26.69
C GLU A 67 15.21 1.68 -25.98
N LEU A 68 15.10 0.61 -25.18
CA LEU A 68 13.85 0.30 -24.47
C LEU A 68 13.47 1.40 -23.47
N ILE A 69 14.46 1.97 -22.77
CA ILE A 69 14.23 3.08 -21.84
C ILE A 69 13.85 4.35 -22.61
N PHE A 70 14.53 4.64 -23.72
CA PHE A 70 14.22 5.77 -24.59
C PHE A 70 12.78 5.68 -25.12
N GLN A 71 12.38 4.54 -25.68
CA GLN A 71 11.02 4.30 -26.16
C GLN A 71 9.99 4.46 -25.02
N GLY A 72 10.29 3.94 -23.83
CA GLY A 72 9.42 4.07 -22.67
C GLY A 72 9.25 5.51 -22.18
N LEU A 73 10.32 6.31 -22.12
CA LEU A 73 10.29 7.71 -21.68
C LEU A 73 9.60 8.64 -22.70
N HIS A 74 9.59 8.25 -23.98
CA HIS A 74 8.88 8.95 -25.04
C HIS A 74 7.44 8.44 -25.27
N ASP A 75 7.01 7.37 -24.60
CA ASP A 75 5.61 6.93 -24.63
C ASP A 75 4.77 7.72 -23.60
N PRO A 76 3.83 8.58 -24.03
CA PRO A 76 2.98 9.33 -23.11
C PRO A 76 2.11 8.42 -22.23
N PHE A 77 1.81 7.19 -22.67
CA PHE A 77 1.08 6.21 -21.86
C PHE A 77 1.93 5.66 -20.71
N MET A 78 3.26 5.63 -20.84
CA MET A 78 4.15 5.24 -19.75
C MET A 78 4.16 6.31 -18.65
N LYS A 79 4.31 7.59 -19.02
CA LYS A 79 4.21 8.72 -18.07
C LYS A 79 2.85 8.73 -17.37
N MET A 80 1.77 8.52 -18.12
CA MET A 80 0.42 8.40 -17.59
C MET A 80 0.27 7.21 -16.60
N TYR A 81 0.92 6.08 -16.87
CA TYR A 81 0.94 4.96 -15.92
C TYR A 81 1.75 5.25 -14.66
N CYS A 82 2.87 5.98 -14.76
CA CYS A 82 3.58 6.48 -13.58
C CYS A 82 2.69 7.42 -12.75
N ASN A 83 1.90 8.29 -13.37
CA ASN A 83 0.91 9.13 -12.65
C ASN A 83 -0.17 8.30 -11.93
N PHE A 84 -0.63 7.21 -12.55
CA PHE A 84 -1.54 6.27 -11.87
C PHE A 84 -0.87 5.61 -10.66
N LEU A 85 0.39 5.18 -10.81
CA LEU A 85 1.16 4.57 -9.72
C LEU A 85 1.39 5.57 -8.57
N ASP A 86 1.73 6.82 -8.86
CA ASP A 86 1.89 7.86 -7.85
C ASP A 86 0.59 8.11 -7.07
N TRP A 87 -0.57 7.98 -7.70
CA TRP A 87 -1.85 8.10 -7.01
C TRP A 87 -2.19 6.87 -6.15
N VAL A 88 -1.97 5.65 -6.66
CA VAL A 88 -2.45 4.42 -6.01
C VAL A 88 -1.48 3.88 -4.95
N ILE A 89 -0.18 3.99 -5.17
CA ILE A 89 0.85 3.42 -4.27
C ILE A 89 0.78 4.04 -2.87
N PRO A 90 0.62 5.36 -2.68
CA PRO A 90 0.49 5.97 -1.36
C PRO A 90 -0.64 5.39 -0.50
N LYS A 91 -1.74 4.93 -1.12
CA LYS A 91 -2.85 4.29 -0.39
C LYS A 91 -2.38 3.01 0.30
N PHE A 92 -1.62 2.18 -0.40
CA PHE A 92 -0.98 1.00 0.21
C PHE A 92 0.15 1.42 1.16
N ALA A 93 0.94 2.45 0.80
CA ALA A 93 2.04 3.04 1.59
C ALA A 93 1.60 3.29 3.04
N ASN A 94 0.52 4.05 3.15
CA ASN A 94 -0.02 4.52 4.42
C ASN A 94 -0.60 3.38 5.26
N ALA A 95 -1.30 2.43 4.64
CA ALA A 95 -1.88 1.29 5.36
C ALA A 95 -0.82 0.39 5.98
N ASN A 96 0.28 0.12 5.28
CA ASN A 96 1.36 -0.66 5.88
C ASN A 96 2.22 0.14 6.87
N GLN A 97 2.31 1.47 6.74
CA GLN A 97 2.92 2.30 7.78
C GLN A 97 2.15 2.17 9.10
N LEU A 98 0.82 2.01 9.06
CA LEU A 98 0.01 1.73 10.25
C LEU A 98 0.49 0.46 10.97
N PHE A 99 0.71 -0.63 10.22
CA PHE A 99 1.23 -1.90 10.76
C PHE A 99 2.69 -1.84 11.22
N GLN A 100 3.47 -0.84 10.77
CA GLN A 100 4.85 -0.63 11.18
C GLN A 100 4.98 0.41 12.31
N SER A 101 3.87 0.99 12.75
CA SER A 101 3.90 2.00 13.79
C SER A 101 4.31 1.41 15.14
N LYS A 102 5.04 2.19 15.94
CA LYS A 102 5.45 1.81 17.30
C LYS A 102 4.34 2.05 18.34
N GLY A 103 3.30 2.80 17.94
CA GLY A 103 2.16 3.12 18.78
C GLY A 103 1.15 1.97 18.86
N VAL A 104 0.28 2.01 19.87
CA VAL A 104 -0.90 1.15 19.88
C VAL A 104 -1.89 1.77 18.91
N VAL A 105 -2.03 1.18 17.72
CA VAL A 105 -2.97 1.66 16.67
C VAL A 105 -4.02 0.61 16.31
N VAL A 106 -3.98 -0.54 16.98
CA VAL A 106 -4.80 -1.72 16.67
C VAL A 106 -6.30 -1.41 16.65
N PHE A 107 -6.75 -0.48 17.49
CA PHE A 107 -8.14 -0.01 17.59
C PHE A 107 -8.62 0.73 16.33
N ASN A 108 -7.71 1.30 15.52
CA ASN A 108 -8.04 2.00 14.27
C ASN A 108 -7.73 1.17 13.01
N VAL A 109 -7.13 -0.02 13.15
CA VAL A 109 -6.71 -0.82 11.98
C VAL A 109 -7.89 -1.22 11.12
N HIS A 110 -9.00 -1.65 11.74
CA HIS A 110 -10.18 -2.10 10.99
C HIS A 110 -10.82 -0.98 10.16
N GLU A 111 -10.99 0.19 10.77
CA GLU A 111 -11.49 1.38 10.09
C GLU A 111 -10.58 1.73 8.89
N LYS A 112 -9.26 1.86 9.12
CA LYS A 112 -8.31 2.24 8.07
C LYS A 112 -8.21 1.22 6.93
N MET A 113 -8.27 -0.07 7.23
CA MET A 113 -8.28 -1.13 6.21
C MET A 113 -9.60 -1.14 5.44
N SER A 114 -10.71 -0.88 6.10
CA SER A 114 -12.04 -0.77 5.48
C SER A 114 -12.11 0.42 4.53
N ASP A 115 -11.59 1.57 4.95
CA ASP A 115 -11.50 2.77 4.13
C ASP A 115 -10.60 2.56 2.92
N LEU A 116 -9.42 1.95 3.10
CA LEU A 116 -8.53 1.60 1.99
C LEU A 116 -9.24 0.73 0.95
N LEU A 117 -9.86 -0.37 1.39
CA LEU A 117 -10.52 -1.29 0.48
C LEU A 117 -11.70 -0.60 -0.23
N ARG A 118 -12.51 0.15 0.51
CA ARG A 118 -13.65 0.90 -0.03
C ARG A 118 -13.21 1.94 -1.06
N ASP A 119 -12.13 2.67 -0.80
CA ASP A 119 -11.55 3.64 -1.72
C ASP A 119 -11.07 3.01 -3.02
N LEU A 120 -10.39 1.86 -2.94
CA LEU A 120 -9.91 1.15 -4.12
C LEU A 120 -11.07 0.55 -4.93
N LEU A 121 -12.08 -0.01 -4.27
CA LEU A 121 -13.27 -0.56 -4.93
C LEU A 121 -14.06 0.55 -5.64
N LYS A 122 -14.30 1.69 -4.98
CA LYS A 122 -15.02 2.84 -5.57
C LYS A 122 -14.34 3.45 -6.79
N ALA A 123 -13.06 3.15 -7.03
CA ALA A 123 -12.34 3.62 -8.21
C ALA A 123 -12.78 2.92 -9.51
N TYR A 124 -13.31 1.69 -9.43
CA TYR A 124 -13.70 0.89 -10.60
C TYR A 124 -15.03 0.14 -10.48
N MET A 125 -15.64 0.07 -9.30
CA MET A 125 -16.94 -0.56 -9.05
C MET A 125 -18.01 0.50 -8.73
N MET A 126 -19.28 0.13 -8.95
CA MET A 126 -20.44 0.98 -8.66
C MET A 126 -20.48 1.40 -7.18
N ARG A 127 -20.67 2.69 -6.94
CA ARG A 127 -20.63 3.28 -5.59
C ARG A 127 -21.71 2.73 -4.68
N ASP A 128 -22.92 2.54 -5.21
CA ASP A 128 -24.07 2.03 -4.46
C ASP A 128 -23.86 0.58 -3.99
N TYR A 129 -23.29 -0.26 -4.87
CA TYR A 129 -22.97 -1.64 -4.54
C TYR A 129 -21.94 -1.73 -3.41
N VAL A 130 -20.86 -0.95 -3.49
CA VAL A 130 -19.81 -0.92 -2.46
C VAL A 130 -20.32 -0.34 -1.14
N ALA A 131 -21.28 0.59 -1.16
CA ALA A 131 -21.86 1.18 0.04
C ALA A 131 -22.82 0.23 0.78
N ARG A 132 -23.60 -0.57 0.05
CA ARG A 132 -24.62 -1.46 0.62
C ARG A 132 -24.08 -2.84 1.01
N THR A 133 -22.99 -3.27 0.41
CA THR A 133 -22.46 -4.64 0.61
C THR A 133 -21.40 -4.65 1.71
N LEU A 134 -21.46 -5.68 2.57
CA LEU A 134 -20.40 -5.94 3.56
C LEU A 134 -19.07 -6.15 2.83
N LEU A 135 -18.01 -5.45 3.25
CA LEU A 135 -16.69 -5.49 2.60
C LEU A 135 -16.10 -6.90 2.49
N ALA A 136 -16.43 -7.77 3.44
CA ALA A 136 -16.03 -9.18 3.44
C ALA A 136 -16.73 -10.03 2.36
N ALA A 137 -17.88 -9.59 1.86
CA ALA A 137 -18.69 -10.29 0.85
C ALA A 137 -18.52 -9.71 -0.56
N VAL A 138 -17.95 -8.50 -0.68
CA VAL A 138 -17.69 -7.89 -1.98
C VAL A 138 -16.69 -8.74 -2.75
N ASN A 139 -17.06 -9.20 -3.96
CA ASN A 139 -16.14 -9.82 -4.91
C ASN A 139 -15.50 -8.75 -5.81
N PRO A 140 -14.18 -8.48 -5.70
CA PRO A 140 -13.49 -7.49 -6.54
C PRO A 140 -13.47 -7.83 -8.03
N ARG A 141 -13.73 -9.09 -8.40
CA ARG A 141 -13.69 -9.58 -9.77
C ARG A 141 -15.06 -9.61 -10.46
N ASP A 142 -16.13 -9.21 -9.76
CA ASP A 142 -17.47 -9.30 -10.31
C ASP A 142 -17.73 -8.19 -11.32
N GLU A 143 -17.67 -8.55 -12.60
CA GLU A 143 -17.81 -7.64 -13.73
C GLU A 143 -19.18 -6.96 -13.80
N ARG A 144 -20.23 -7.56 -13.23
CA ARG A 144 -21.60 -7.02 -13.24
C ARG A 144 -21.69 -5.67 -12.53
N HIS A 145 -20.81 -5.46 -11.57
CA HIS A 145 -20.77 -4.27 -10.73
C HIS A 145 -19.64 -3.31 -11.12
N PHE A 146 -18.98 -3.53 -12.26
CA PHE A 146 -17.93 -2.63 -12.75
C PHE A 146 -18.51 -1.36 -13.34
N LEU A 147 -17.82 -0.25 -13.13
CA LEU A 147 -18.05 0.97 -13.88
C LEU A 147 -17.62 0.78 -15.34
N SER A 148 -18.18 1.58 -16.24
CA SER A 148 -17.62 1.70 -17.58
C SER A 148 -16.16 2.19 -17.48
N LEU A 149 -15.31 1.78 -18.44
CA LEU A 149 -13.89 2.16 -18.43
C LEU A 149 -13.72 3.70 -18.41
N SER A 150 -14.65 4.44 -19.02
CA SER A 150 -14.69 5.91 -19.02
C SER A 150 -15.03 6.57 -17.71
N GLN A 151 -15.76 5.90 -16.83
CA GLN A 151 -16.20 6.46 -15.54
C GLN A 151 -15.23 6.15 -14.39
N MET A 152 -14.19 5.36 -14.65
CA MET A 152 -13.18 5.04 -13.65
C MET A 152 -12.39 6.27 -13.22
N TYR A 153 -12.10 6.37 -11.92
CA TYR A 153 -11.21 7.40 -11.39
C TYR A 153 -9.84 6.80 -11.10
N LEU A 154 -8.81 7.28 -11.82
CA LEU A 154 -7.44 6.76 -11.78
C LEU A 154 -6.43 7.78 -11.23
N GLY A 155 -6.91 8.85 -10.59
CA GLY A 155 -6.11 9.94 -10.04
C GLY A 155 -6.05 11.18 -10.92
N ALA A 156 -5.81 12.34 -10.30
CA ALA A 156 -5.80 13.64 -10.97
C ALA A 156 -4.75 13.74 -12.10
N GLY A 157 -3.53 13.21 -11.87
CA GLY A 157 -2.47 13.22 -12.89
C GLY A 157 -2.83 12.43 -14.15
N VAL A 158 -3.64 11.37 -14.04
CA VAL A 158 -4.16 10.65 -15.20
C VAL A 158 -5.26 11.45 -15.91
N MET A 159 -6.14 12.13 -15.16
CA MET A 159 -7.19 12.96 -15.75
C MET A 159 -6.62 14.12 -16.57
N VAL A 160 -5.54 14.76 -16.08
CA VAL A 160 -4.80 15.79 -16.83
C VAL A 160 -4.12 15.19 -18.06
N ALA A 161 -3.45 14.04 -17.92
CA ALA A 161 -2.80 13.38 -19.06
C ALA A 161 -3.79 12.99 -20.17
N LEU A 162 -5.00 12.56 -19.83
CA LEU A 162 -6.05 12.22 -20.80
C LEU A 162 -6.52 13.40 -21.65
N GLN A 163 -6.27 14.65 -21.23
CA GLN A 163 -6.59 15.87 -21.98
C GLN A 163 -5.47 16.25 -22.98
N THR A 164 -4.34 15.53 -22.98
CA THR A 164 -3.20 15.82 -23.86
C THR A 164 -3.50 15.31 -25.28
N PRO A 165 -3.27 16.11 -26.34
CA PRO A 165 -3.61 15.74 -27.72
C PRO A 165 -2.94 14.43 -28.17
N ASP A 166 -1.70 14.18 -27.75
CA ASP A 166 -0.96 12.95 -28.08
C ASP A 166 -1.64 11.66 -27.58
N ILE A 167 -2.40 11.75 -26.49
CA ILE A 167 -3.14 10.63 -25.91
C ILE A 167 -4.53 10.52 -26.52
N MET A 168 -5.23 11.65 -26.70
CA MET A 168 -6.60 11.71 -27.22
C MET A 168 -6.73 11.09 -28.62
N THR A 169 -5.68 11.16 -29.43
CA THR A 169 -5.66 10.59 -30.80
C THR A 169 -5.70 9.06 -30.85
N ARG A 170 -5.47 8.36 -29.73
CA ARG A 170 -5.34 6.88 -29.69
C ARG A 170 -6.32 6.24 -28.67
N PRO A 171 -7.62 6.16 -29.00
CA PRO A 171 -8.65 5.68 -28.08
C PRO A 171 -8.49 4.20 -27.69
N ASP A 172 -7.97 3.38 -28.59
CA ASP A 172 -7.63 1.97 -28.39
C ASP A 172 -6.64 1.76 -27.23
N ARG A 173 -5.56 2.57 -27.20
CA ARG A 173 -4.56 2.51 -26.13
C ARG A 173 -5.08 3.05 -24.80
N ILE A 174 -6.00 4.02 -24.83
CA ILE A 174 -6.67 4.50 -23.61
C ILE A 174 -7.51 3.39 -22.98
N GLU A 175 -8.23 2.62 -23.80
CA GLU A 175 -9.02 1.49 -23.31
C GLU A 175 -8.12 0.41 -22.71
N GLU A 176 -7.04 0.04 -23.40
CA GLU A 176 -6.05 -0.91 -22.89
C GLU A 176 -5.43 -0.45 -21.57
N PHE A 177 -5.04 0.82 -21.48
CA PHE A 177 -4.53 1.43 -20.25
C PHE A 177 -5.52 1.30 -19.09
N ARG A 178 -6.80 1.65 -19.31
CA ARG A 178 -7.84 1.55 -18.29
C ARG A 178 -8.08 0.12 -17.84
N LYS A 179 -8.04 -0.86 -18.76
CA LYS A 179 -8.11 -2.30 -18.43
C LYS A 179 -6.93 -2.72 -17.56
N ARG A 180 -5.70 -2.28 -17.89
CA ARG A 180 -4.49 -2.56 -17.09
C ARG A 180 -4.60 -1.97 -15.67
N CYS A 181 -5.03 -0.71 -15.55
CA CYS A 181 -5.24 -0.07 -14.24
C CYS A 181 -6.34 -0.78 -13.43
N ARG A 182 -7.44 -1.19 -14.06
CA ARG A 182 -8.49 -1.98 -13.41
C ARG A 182 -7.93 -3.30 -12.87
N ASN A 183 -7.19 -4.05 -13.69
CA ASN A 183 -6.59 -5.31 -13.28
C ASN A 183 -5.63 -5.14 -12.09
N PHE A 184 -4.87 -4.04 -12.06
CA PHE A 184 -4.03 -3.68 -10.91
C PHE A 184 -4.89 -3.48 -9.64
N LEU A 185 -5.97 -2.69 -9.73
CA LEU A 185 -6.87 -2.43 -8.59
C LEU A 185 -7.57 -3.70 -8.10
N ILE A 186 -8.05 -4.55 -9.02
CA ILE A 186 -8.66 -5.85 -8.70
C ILE A 186 -7.67 -6.73 -7.94
N THR A 187 -6.43 -6.83 -8.45
CA THR A 187 -5.38 -7.63 -7.82
C THR A 187 -5.02 -7.09 -6.43
N GLY A 188 -4.95 -5.77 -6.28
CA GLY A 188 -4.72 -5.10 -5.00
C GLY A 188 -5.84 -5.38 -3.99
N CYS A 189 -7.11 -5.23 -4.40
CA CYS A 189 -8.28 -5.49 -3.54
C CYS A 189 -8.33 -6.96 -3.10
N ALA A 190 -8.16 -7.90 -4.03
CA ALA A 190 -8.16 -9.32 -3.73
C ALA A 190 -7.02 -9.70 -2.77
N ALA A 191 -5.84 -9.11 -2.94
CA ALA A 191 -4.72 -9.33 -2.03
C ALA A 191 -4.98 -8.76 -0.63
N ILE A 192 -5.63 -7.60 -0.52
CA ILE A 192 -6.03 -7.04 0.79
C ILE A 192 -7.02 -7.98 1.49
N GLN A 193 -8.07 -8.42 0.80
CA GLN A 193 -9.07 -9.34 1.36
C GLN A 193 -8.48 -10.71 1.74
N ALA A 194 -7.48 -11.19 1.01
CA ALA A 194 -6.81 -12.45 1.35
C ALA A 194 -5.93 -12.36 2.61
N ARG A 195 -5.55 -11.15 3.03
CA ARG A 195 -4.56 -10.91 4.10
C ARG A 195 -5.14 -10.31 5.35
N TYR A 196 -6.23 -9.56 5.21
CA TYR A 196 -6.93 -8.93 6.30
C TYR A 196 -8.33 -9.53 6.43
N ASP A 197 -8.64 -10.04 7.63
CA ASP A 197 -9.95 -10.62 7.91
C ASP A 197 -10.97 -9.53 8.24
N PHE A 198 -11.77 -9.17 7.24
CA PHE A 198 -12.88 -8.23 7.39
C PHE A 198 -14.11 -8.81 8.11
N LYS A 199 -14.15 -10.12 8.39
CA LYS A 199 -15.23 -10.78 9.15
C LYS A 199 -14.96 -10.84 10.65
N SER A 200 -13.74 -10.52 11.07
CA SER A 200 -13.34 -10.63 12.47
C SER A 200 -14.10 -9.64 13.34
N GLU A 201 -15.01 -10.15 14.17
CA GLU A 201 -15.76 -9.36 15.16
C GLU A 201 -14.83 -8.71 16.21
N ILE A 202 -13.68 -9.33 16.50
CA ILE A 202 -12.66 -8.73 17.37
C ILE A 202 -12.16 -7.42 16.75
N MET A 203 -11.86 -7.44 15.44
CA MET A 203 -11.33 -6.28 14.73
C MET A 203 -12.39 -5.21 14.49
N SER A 204 -13.61 -5.61 14.11
CA SER A 204 -14.68 -4.68 13.76
C SER A 204 -15.43 -4.10 14.95
N THR A 205 -15.53 -4.86 16.05
CA THR A 205 -16.45 -4.55 17.15
C THR A 205 -15.70 -4.31 18.45
N LEU A 206 -14.84 -5.23 18.89
CA LEU A 206 -14.17 -5.13 20.19
C LEU A 206 -13.06 -4.07 20.21
N LEU A 207 -12.15 -4.12 19.24
CA LEU A 207 -10.97 -3.25 19.23
C LEU A 207 -11.27 -1.75 19.11
N PRO A 208 -12.26 -1.30 18.31
CA PRO A 208 -12.65 0.11 18.26
C PRO A 208 -13.13 0.67 19.60
N LEU A 209 -13.65 -0.17 20.52
CA LEU A 209 -14.07 0.28 21.85
C LEU A 209 -12.90 0.83 22.67
N PHE A 210 -11.70 0.31 22.45
CA PHE A 210 -10.47 0.77 23.10
C PHE A 210 -9.88 2.03 22.47
N ALA A 211 -10.52 2.59 21.44
CA ALA A 211 -10.08 3.85 20.86
C ALA A 211 -10.13 4.96 21.93
N PRO A 212 -9.08 5.79 22.04
CA PRO A 212 -8.97 6.81 23.08
C PRO A 212 -10.16 7.73 23.23
N GLY A 213 -10.65 8.22 22.09
CA GLY A 213 -11.81 9.11 22.05
C GLY A 213 -13.08 8.40 22.47
N TRP A 214 -13.23 7.11 22.15
CA TRP A 214 -14.44 6.35 22.46
C TRP A 214 -14.49 5.91 23.92
N ALA A 215 -13.43 5.25 24.41
CA ALA A 215 -13.34 4.69 25.76
C ALA A 215 -13.48 5.73 26.89
N SER A 216 -13.01 6.95 26.63
CA SER A 216 -13.09 8.08 27.57
C SER A 216 -14.33 8.97 27.36
N SER A 217 -15.09 8.78 26.28
CA SER A 217 -16.29 9.60 26.01
C SER A 217 -17.51 9.16 26.82
N ALA A 218 -18.35 10.13 27.20
CA ALA A 218 -19.64 9.84 27.84
C ALA A 218 -20.58 9.05 26.89
N ALA A 219 -20.59 9.38 25.60
CA ALA A 219 -21.44 8.72 24.61
C ALA A 219 -21.05 7.23 24.40
N GLY A 220 -19.76 6.94 24.26
CA GLY A 220 -19.27 5.56 24.11
C GLY A 220 -19.53 4.71 25.35
N ARG A 221 -19.46 5.30 26.54
CA ARG A 221 -19.79 4.64 27.82
C ARG A 221 -21.27 4.31 27.97
N THR A 222 -22.15 5.20 27.51
CA THR A 222 -23.60 4.94 27.52
C THR A 222 -23.97 3.82 26.55
N GLN A 223 -23.33 3.76 25.38
CA GLN A 223 -23.57 2.68 24.42
C GLN A 223 -22.96 1.34 24.86
N VAL A 224 -21.77 1.36 25.48
CA VAL A 224 -21.07 0.15 25.92
C VAL A 224 -20.65 0.27 27.39
N PRO A 225 -21.57 0.02 28.33
CA PRO A 225 -21.30 0.17 29.76
C PRO A 225 -20.44 -0.97 30.33
N SER A 226 -20.35 -2.10 29.64
CA SER A 226 -19.66 -3.31 30.10
C SER A 226 -18.93 -4.02 28.96
N LEU A 227 -17.78 -4.62 29.27
CA LEU A 227 -17.03 -5.47 28.34
C LEU A 227 -17.43 -6.95 28.40
N ILE A 228 -18.22 -7.35 29.41
CA ILE A 228 -18.65 -8.74 29.62
C ILE A 228 -19.27 -9.36 28.37
N PRO A 229 -20.16 -8.68 27.61
CA PRO A 229 -20.76 -9.26 26.40
C PRO A 229 -19.73 -9.65 25.34
N TYR A 230 -18.54 -9.05 25.33
CA TYR A 230 -17.51 -9.26 24.32
C TYR A 230 -16.41 -10.24 24.77
N LEU A 231 -16.41 -10.71 26.02
CA LEU A 231 -15.39 -11.62 26.54
C LEU A 231 -15.34 -12.97 25.79
N HIS A 232 -16.48 -13.41 25.26
CA HIS A 232 -16.55 -14.63 24.45
C HIS A 232 -15.65 -14.54 23.20
N LEU A 233 -15.44 -13.35 22.65
CA LEU A 233 -14.56 -13.11 21.50
C LEU A 233 -13.07 -13.30 21.84
N VAL A 234 -12.71 -13.19 23.13
CA VAL A 234 -11.33 -13.28 23.62
C VAL A 234 -11.24 -14.32 24.75
N SER A 235 -11.80 -15.50 24.53
CA SER A 235 -11.81 -16.61 25.50
C SER A 235 -10.43 -16.98 26.06
N ARG A 236 -9.37 -16.76 25.29
CA ARG A 236 -7.97 -16.96 25.73
C ARG A 236 -7.47 -15.95 26.76
N LEU A 237 -8.12 -14.79 26.85
CA LEU A 237 -7.79 -13.70 27.77
C LEU A 237 -8.87 -13.52 28.84
N ALA A 238 -9.79 -14.49 28.97
CA ALA A 238 -10.86 -14.43 29.96
C ALA A 238 -10.24 -14.27 31.37
N PRO A 239 -10.58 -13.20 32.10
CA PRO A 239 -10.02 -12.97 33.42
C PRO A 239 -10.54 -14.03 34.40
N ALA A 240 -9.71 -14.37 35.39
CA ALA A 240 -10.14 -15.23 36.51
C ALA A 240 -11.30 -14.58 37.31
N ASP A 241 -11.38 -13.25 37.30
CA ASP A 241 -12.46 -12.47 37.91
C ASP A 241 -13.03 -11.45 36.88
N PRO A 242 -14.20 -11.76 36.28
CA PRO A 242 -14.88 -10.86 35.36
C PRO A 242 -15.37 -9.55 36.00
N HIS A 243 -15.69 -9.54 37.30
CA HIS A 243 -16.18 -8.34 37.99
C HIS A 243 -15.09 -7.29 38.08
N LYS A 244 -13.87 -7.70 38.46
CA LYS A 244 -12.71 -6.81 38.53
C LYS A 244 -12.41 -6.14 37.18
N LEU A 245 -12.50 -6.88 36.08
CA LEU A 245 -12.29 -6.32 34.73
C LEU A 245 -13.37 -5.28 34.38
N ASP A 246 -14.64 -5.57 34.68
CA ASP A 246 -15.74 -4.64 34.40
C ASP A 246 -15.63 -3.35 35.23
N ASP A 247 -15.22 -3.48 36.49
CA ASP A 247 -14.94 -2.33 37.37
C ASP A 247 -13.77 -1.49 36.84
N GLU A 248 -12.68 -2.12 36.39
CA GLU A 248 -11.54 -1.43 35.78
C GLU A 248 -11.94 -0.68 34.49
N TRP A 249 -12.82 -1.27 33.67
CA TRP A 249 -13.39 -0.61 32.49
C TRP A 249 -14.22 0.62 32.88
N ARG A 250 -15.12 0.48 33.86
CA ARG A 250 -15.97 1.58 34.34
C ARG A 250 -15.18 2.68 35.03
N ALA A 251 -14.09 2.33 35.72
CA ALA A 251 -13.22 3.24 36.46
C ALA A 251 -12.28 4.06 35.57
N CYS A 252 -12.08 3.70 34.29
CA CYS A 252 -11.16 4.39 33.36
C CYS A 252 -11.58 5.83 32.98
N ARG A 253 -11.88 6.73 33.92
CA ARG A 253 -12.25 8.14 33.62
C ARG A 253 -11.00 9.01 33.64
N GLY A 254 -10.58 9.55 32.49
CA GLY A 254 -9.46 10.49 32.45
C GLY A 254 -8.85 10.70 31.06
N SER A 255 -8.11 11.80 30.93
CA SER A 255 -7.35 12.16 29.74
C SER A 255 -6.31 11.07 29.42
N TRP A 256 -6.12 10.76 28.14
CA TRP A 256 -5.25 9.65 27.71
C TRP A 256 -3.78 9.75 28.12
N THR A 257 -3.36 10.93 28.59
CA THR A 257 -2.06 11.20 29.23
C THR A 257 -1.86 10.42 30.53
N GLU A 258 -2.91 10.16 31.31
CA GLU A 258 -2.81 9.41 32.58
C GLU A 258 -2.75 7.88 32.37
N LEU A 259 -3.26 7.38 31.23
CA LEU A 259 -3.31 5.95 30.90
C LEU A 259 -1.96 5.36 30.46
N GLN A 260 -0.99 6.18 30.02
CA GLN A 260 0.37 5.71 29.78
C GLN A 260 1.07 5.26 31.08
N SER A 261 0.73 5.87 32.22
CA SER A 261 1.17 5.45 33.56
C SER A 261 0.59 4.07 33.92
N SER A 262 -0.68 3.85 33.60
CA SER A 262 -1.39 2.57 33.76
C SER A 262 -0.81 1.45 32.90
N ARG A 263 -0.06 1.77 31.83
CA ARG A 263 0.67 0.81 30.98
C ARG A 263 1.77 0.04 31.73
N ARG A 264 2.28 0.56 32.85
CA ARG A 264 3.14 -0.17 33.79
C ARG A 264 2.32 -1.14 34.65
N ARG A 265 1.14 -0.71 35.08
CA ARG A 265 0.19 -1.48 35.92
C ARG A 265 -0.38 -2.68 35.19
N TRP A 266 -0.79 -2.52 33.94
CA TRP A 266 -1.28 -3.62 33.08
C TRP A 266 -0.18 -4.62 32.70
N ARG A 267 1.08 -4.16 32.56
CA ARG A 267 2.23 -5.05 32.35
C ARG A 267 2.56 -5.90 33.59
N GLN A 268 2.39 -5.33 34.79
CA GLN A 268 2.53 -6.08 36.05
C GLN A 268 1.38 -7.08 36.27
N LEU A 269 0.14 -6.73 35.90
CA LEU A 269 -1.03 -7.60 36.08
C LEU A 269 -1.07 -8.80 35.11
N LEU A 270 -0.50 -8.67 33.91
CA LEU A 270 -0.47 -9.74 32.90
C LEU A 270 0.71 -10.72 33.04
N GLY A 271 1.53 -10.58 34.09
CA GLY A 271 2.65 -11.49 34.37
C GLY A 271 3.81 -11.35 33.38
N GLU A 272 5.00 -11.04 33.90
CA GLU A 272 6.25 -11.14 33.16
C GLU A 272 6.57 -12.61 32.88
N GLY A 273 5.95 -13.19 31.85
CA GLY A 273 5.99 -14.64 31.71
C GLY A 273 5.67 -15.19 30.34
N SER A 274 5.80 -14.43 29.25
CA SER A 274 5.78 -15.01 27.89
C SER A 274 6.50 -14.14 26.88
N ARG A 275 7.80 -14.39 26.67
CA ARG A 275 8.43 -14.09 25.37
C ARG A 275 7.80 -15.02 24.33
N MET A 276 6.69 -14.62 23.73
CA MET A 276 6.28 -15.20 22.44
C MET A 276 7.29 -14.72 21.40
N ARG A 277 8.16 -15.63 20.95
CA ARG A 277 8.89 -15.45 19.69
C ARG A 277 7.83 -15.23 18.61
N ALA A 278 7.88 -14.08 17.95
CA ALA A 278 7.09 -13.83 16.76
C ALA A 278 7.53 -14.81 15.67
N GLY A 279 6.87 -15.97 15.60
CA GLY A 279 6.91 -16.85 14.46
C GLY A 279 6.26 -16.14 13.28
N GLY A 280 7.07 -15.84 12.26
CA GLY A 280 6.64 -15.69 10.86
C GLY A 280 5.50 -14.72 10.59
N ALA A 281 5.76 -13.41 10.65
CA ALA A 281 4.94 -12.45 9.93
C ALA A 281 5.15 -12.67 8.41
N SER A 282 4.26 -13.45 7.79
CA SER A 282 4.24 -13.64 6.34
C SER A 282 3.94 -12.30 5.66
N ARG A 283 4.98 -11.74 5.04
CA ARG A 283 4.90 -10.50 4.26
C ARG A 283 3.80 -10.58 3.21
N ILE A 284 3.11 -9.46 3.07
CA ILE A 284 2.21 -9.16 1.97
C ILE A 284 3.04 -9.06 0.67
N ARG A 285 3.37 -10.20 0.04
CA ARG A 285 4.09 -10.31 -1.25
C ARG A 285 3.09 -10.42 -2.41
N LEU A 286 2.90 -9.36 -3.19
CA LEU A 286 2.24 -9.48 -4.49
C LEU A 286 3.29 -10.02 -5.47
N GLU A 287 3.10 -11.26 -5.96
CA GLU A 287 3.93 -11.79 -7.04
C GLU A 287 3.46 -11.18 -8.35
N CYS A 288 4.25 -10.24 -8.89
CA CYS A 288 4.15 -9.88 -10.29
C CYS A 288 4.71 -11.05 -11.11
N THR A 289 3.83 -11.92 -11.62
CA THR A 289 4.18 -12.93 -12.61
C THR A 289 4.52 -12.24 -13.93
N VAL A 290 5.81 -11.98 -14.15
CA VAL A 290 6.35 -11.78 -15.50
C VAL A 290 6.83 -13.14 -15.99
N SER A 291 6.19 -13.64 -17.05
CA SER A 291 6.48 -14.91 -17.69
C SER A 291 7.92 -14.97 -18.20
N PRO A 292 8.73 -16.02 -17.90
CA PRO A 292 9.99 -16.24 -18.58
C PRO A 292 9.93 -17.51 -19.43
N SER A 293 9.51 -17.34 -20.68
CA SER A 293 9.91 -18.22 -21.78
C SER A 293 11.43 -18.11 -22.02
N ARG A 294 12.08 -19.26 -22.23
CA ARG A 294 13.51 -19.50 -22.59
C ARG A 294 14.50 -19.64 -21.42
N LYS A 295 14.51 -20.84 -20.81
CA LYS A 295 15.73 -21.42 -20.22
C LYS A 295 16.74 -21.71 -21.34
N ARG A 296 17.84 -20.94 -21.42
CA ARG A 296 19.08 -21.40 -22.06
C ARG A 296 20.10 -21.79 -21.00
N ARG A 297 20.65 -22.97 -21.22
CA ARG A 297 21.65 -23.69 -20.43
C ARG A 297 22.93 -22.88 -20.28
N LEU A 298 23.53 -22.95 -19.09
CA LEU A 298 24.98 -22.95 -18.88
C LEU A 298 25.24 -23.52 -17.48
N ARG A 299 25.36 -24.86 -17.41
CA ARG A 299 26.06 -25.53 -16.32
C ARG A 299 27.54 -25.49 -16.67
N ALA A 300 28.38 -24.88 -15.84
CA ALA A 300 29.82 -25.06 -15.92
C ALA A 300 30.39 -25.31 -14.52
N ARG A 301 30.78 -26.59 -14.34
CA ARG A 301 31.97 -27.10 -13.63
C ARG A 301 32.21 -26.68 -12.18
N VAL A 302 31.87 -27.59 -11.28
CA VAL A 302 32.61 -27.85 -10.03
C VAL A 302 33.80 -28.74 -10.42
N CYS A 303 35.04 -28.27 -10.22
CA CYS A 303 36.24 -29.10 -10.19
C CYS A 303 36.59 -29.41 -8.74
N HIS A 304 36.90 -30.68 -8.48
CA HIS A 304 37.45 -31.23 -7.25
C HIS A 304 38.99 -31.19 -7.27
N HIS A 305 39.58 -31.34 -6.07
CA HIS A 305 40.99 -31.58 -5.71
C HIS A 305 41.88 -30.32 -5.66
N VAL A 306 42.67 -30.07 -4.61
CA VAL A 306 43.34 -30.97 -3.64
C VAL A 306 43.04 -30.55 -2.21
#